data_AF-A0A9E7BZI3-F1
#
_entry.id   AF-A0A9E7BZI3-F1
#
_cell.length_a   1.000
_cell.length_b   1.000
_cell.length_c   1.000
_cell.angle_alpha   90.00
_cell.angle_beta   90.00
_cell.angle_gamma   90.00
#
_symmetry.space_group_name_H-M   'P 1'
#
loop_
_entity.id
_entity.type
_entity.pdbx_description
1 polymer ?
#
loop_
_entity_poly.entity_id
_entity_poly.type
_entity_poly.pdbx_seq_one_letter_code
_entity_poly.pdbx_strand_id
1 'polypeptide(L)'
;MRFGIFYEHQLPRPWGPDSERQLIADALEQIEVADRVGFDCVWEVEHHFLEEYSHSSASDVFLAAASQRARNIRLGFGILPLPPGFEHPARRAETVATLDLVSNGRVDFGTGETSSGAELAGFGVDRATKREQWEEAIDVVTRMMVEEPFAGWDGRFGSMPPRNVVPKPVQKPHPPLWVACSRRETIRMAATRGIGALSFSFVEPEEAGAWVDEYYSVLASEECVPAGFAVNPNVAVVLPMMLAHDEAEAIERGIDGAHFFGYSLAHYYVFGDHRPGRTNIWDEFQERRDEVGFARHIVRPDQAPLGVRILQEGLGSLRGAIGTPEQVRELVSRYEQAGVDQIIFVLQAGRNRHEHIVESLELFGAEVLPQFAGEAREAREAEKAARLSDAVAAALARREPARASDPAYVIAPIDSGPPAATAGRNGRSPGARAASLAQDLVDRAVTGGEQAFAAFVHRSDDRRLERIVGSDAGLRVLFSGMTARYRPDAVPGFAGSVLYDLRLADGTAKPWSVDVGPERAVAYAGRSPDPALTMRVAVADFVRIAAHDLDPGKALMTGRLTFEGNLSIAMRLGEMFGETSAL
;
A
#
# COMPACT_ATOMS: atom_id res chain seq x y z
N MET A 1 -4.43 19.91 -14.54
CA MET A 1 -4.10 18.86 -13.55
C MET A 1 -4.40 19.37 -12.14
N ARG A 2 -4.62 18.53 -11.13
CA ARG A 2 -4.58 18.95 -9.71
C ARG A 2 -3.23 18.65 -9.07
N PHE A 3 -2.81 19.47 -8.11
CA PHE A 3 -1.51 19.30 -7.44
C PHE A 3 -1.66 19.22 -5.94
N GLY A 4 -0.96 18.26 -5.35
CA GLY A 4 -0.87 18.10 -3.91
C GLY A 4 0.55 18.07 -3.39
N ILE A 5 0.65 18.20 -2.07
CA ILE A 5 1.88 17.92 -1.32
C ILE A 5 1.62 16.83 -0.29
N PHE A 6 2.65 16.07 0.05
CA PHE A 6 2.57 14.90 0.91
C PHE A 6 3.61 14.97 2.03
N TYR A 7 3.19 14.63 3.25
CA TYR A 7 4.01 14.69 4.44
C TYR A 7 4.06 13.35 5.14
N GLU A 8 5.30 12.94 5.39
CA GLU A 8 5.65 11.76 6.16
C GLU A 8 6.13 12.14 7.56
N HIS A 9 6.43 13.41 7.81
CA HIS A 9 7.24 13.81 8.96
C HIS A 9 8.51 12.94 9.03
N GLN A 10 9.19 12.81 7.89
CA GLN A 10 10.41 12.04 7.77
C GLN A 10 11.55 12.76 8.50
N LEU A 11 12.22 12.07 9.42
CA LEU A 11 13.20 12.67 10.31
C LEU A 11 14.42 11.77 10.50
N PRO A 12 15.45 11.88 9.65
CA PRO A 12 16.69 11.13 9.81
C PRO A 12 17.42 11.46 11.12
N ARG A 13 18.09 10.47 11.73
CA ARG A 13 18.97 10.68 12.90
C ARG A 13 20.20 11.51 12.50
N PRO A 14 20.89 12.18 13.44
CA PRO A 14 20.61 12.22 14.89
C PRO A 14 19.48 13.20 15.22
N TRP A 15 18.72 12.88 16.26
CA TRP A 15 17.66 13.74 16.79
C TRP A 15 18.14 14.52 18.00
N GLY A 16 17.79 15.80 18.05
CA GLY A 16 17.93 16.65 19.22
C GLY A 16 16.59 16.88 19.92
N PRO A 17 16.58 17.54 21.08
CA PRO A 17 15.36 17.82 21.85
C PRO A 17 14.27 18.59 21.08
N ASP A 18 14.67 19.34 20.05
CA ASP A 18 13.80 20.22 19.28
C ASP A 18 13.46 19.70 17.88
N SER A 19 14.02 18.55 17.46
CA SER A 19 13.95 18.08 16.07
C SER A 19 12.51 17.88 15.58
N GLU A 20 11.67 17.23 16.38
CA GLU A 20 10.26 16.99 16.03
C GLU A 20 9.44 18.28 16.07
N ARG A 21 9.71 19.16 17.06
CA ARG A 21 9.04 20.47 17.13
C ARG A 21 9.32 21.28 15.87
N GLN A 22 10.57 21.33 15.43
CA GLN A 22 10.97 22.07 14.23
C GLN A 22 10.34 21.45 12.98
N LEU A 23 10.39 20.12 12.85
CA LEU A 23 9.80 19.41 11.71
C LEU A 23 8.30 19.72 11.52
N ILE A 24 7.53 19.68 12.60
CA ILE A 24 6.09 19.98 12.58
C ILE A 24 5.84 21.46 12.25
N ALA A 25 6.63 22.38 12.83
CA ALA A 25 6.51 23.81 12.55
C ALA A 25 6.80 24.13 11.07
N ASP A 26 7.87 23.54 10.54
CA ASP A 26 8.29 23.69 9.15
C ASP A 26 7.24 23.14 8.19
N ALA A 27 6.67 21.97 8.47
CA ALA A 27 5.61 21.37 7.66
C ALA A 27 4.36 22.27 7.59
N LEU A 28 3.94 22.83 8.73
CA LEU A 28 2.80 23.74 8.79
C LEU A 28 3.04 25.04 8.00
N GLU A 29 4.25 25.60 8.04
CA GLU A 29 4.62 26.76 7.23
C GLU A 29 4.67 26.42 5.73
N GLN A 30 5.24 25.27 5.37
CA GLN A 30 5.26 24.80 3.98
C GLN A 30 3.85 24.60 3.42
N ILE A 31 2.89 24.13 4.23
CA ILE A 31 1.47 24.04 3.85
C ILE A 31 0.85 25.43 3.62
N GLU A 32 1.17 26.43 4.45
CA GLU A 32 0.70 27.81 4.22
C GLU A 32 1.25 28.39 2.92
N VAL A 33 2.51 28.10 2.59
CA VAL A 33 3.12 28.47 1.31
C VAL A 33 2.38 27.78 0.17
N ALA A 34 2.16 26.46 0.27
CA ALA A 34 1.48 25.70 -0.76
C ALA A 34 0.04 26.20 -1.02
N ASP A 35 -0.72 26.50 0.03
CA ASP A 35 -2.05 27.11 -0.06
C ASP A 35 -2.01 28.49 -0.75
N ARG A 36 -1.02 29.32 -0.41
CA ARG A 36 -0.83 30.65 -1.00
C ARG A 36 -0.51 30.58 -2.49
N VAL A 37 0.33 29.63 -2.91
CA VAL A 37 0.80 29.53 -4.30
C VAL A 37 -0.13 28.71 -5.20
N GLY A 38 -1.15 28.06 -4.63
CA GLY A 38 -2.27 27.48 -5.37
C GLY A 38 -2.31 25.95 -5.43
N PHE A 39 -1.61 25.23 -4.55
CA PHE A 39 -1.78 23.78 -4.42
C PHE A 39 -3.21 23.43 -3.99
N ASP A 40 -3.74 22.35 -4.54
CA ASP A 40 -5.14 21.94 -4.36
C ASP A 40 -5.36 21.12 -3.08
N CYS A 41 -4.35 20.37 -2.63
CA CYS A 41 -4.47 19.46 -1.48
C CYS A 41 -3.14 19.24 -0.73
N VAL A 42 -3.23 19.03 0.58
CA VAL A 42 -2.17 18.44 1.41
C VAL A 42 -2.61 17.04 1.83
N TRP A 43 -1.68 16.09 1.81
CA TRP A 43 -1.88 14.71 2.23
C TRP A 43 -0.97 14.38 3.40
N GLU A 44 -1.55 13.95 4.52
CA GLU A 44 -0.83 13.60 5.74
C GLU A 44 -0.96 12.11 6.04
N VAL A 45 0.16 11.41 6.20
CA VAL A 45 0.16 9.99 6.56
C VAL A 45 -0.14 9.74 8.03
N GLU A 46 -0.57 8.53 8.36
CA GLU A 46 -0.53 8.01 9.73
C GLU A 46 0.34 6.74 9.76
N HIS A 47 1.50 6.86 10.41
CA HIS A 47 2.47 5.80 10.64
C HIS A 47 2.86 5.67 12.11
N HIS A 48 3.23 4.45 12.50
CA HIS A 48 3.58 4.13 13.88
C HIS A 48 4.86 3.31 13.97
N PHE A 49 5.73 3.64 14.92
CA PHE A 49 6.96 2.87 15.22
C PHE A 49 8.02 2.82 14.09
N LEU A 50 7.83 3.56 12.98
CA LEU A 50 8.74 3.58 11.83
C LEU A 50 9.82 4.66 12.00
N GLU A 51 10.70 4.50 13.00
CA GLU A 51 11.81 5.42 13.28
C GLU A 51 12.56 5.85 12.01
N GLU A 52 12.82 7.16 11.88
CA GLU A 52 13.44 7.83 10.73
C GLU A 52 12.67 7.81 9.41
N TYR A 53 11.76 6.87 9.19
CA TYR A 53 10.90 6.87 7.99
C TYR A 53 9.75 7.86 8.14
N SER A 54 8.99 7.78 9.25
CA SER A 54 7.85 8.65 9.51
C SER A 54 7.61 8.84 11.00
N HIS A 55 7.51 10.10 11.43
CA HIS A 55 7.09 10.48 12.79
C HIS A 55 5.62 10.97 12.81
N SER A 56 4.88 10.77 11.71
CA SER A 56 3.50 11.22 11.63
C SER A 56 2.51 10.17 12.15
N SER A 57 2.17 10.23 13.44
CA SER A 57 1.27 9.25 14.08
C SER A 57 -0.12 9.78 14.40
N ALA A 58 -0.33 11.10 14.28
CA ALA A 58 -1.56 11.80 14.61
C ALA A 58 -1.96 12.74 13.45
N SER A 59 -2.21 12.14 12.30
CA SER A 59 -2.54 12.85 11.05
C SER A 59 -3.74 13.78 11.20
N ASP A 60 -4.73 13.37 11.98
CA ASP A 60 -5.92 14.15 12.30
C ASP A 60 -5.62 15.43 13.09
N VAL A 61 -4.75 15.35 14.11
CA VAL A 61 -4.30 16.50 14.90
C VAL A 61 -3.52 17.47 14.03
N PHE A 62 -2.60 16.96 13.22
CA PHE A 62 -1.80 17.79 12.32
C PHE A 62 -2.65 18.48 11.26
N LEU A 63 -3.54 17.74 10.58
CA LEU A 63 -4.46 18.30 9.59
C LEU A 63 -5.43 19.30 10.22
N ALA A 64 -5.87 19.09 11.46
CA ALA A 64 -6.66 20.08 12.19
C ALA A 64 -5.88 21.39 12.38
N ALA A 65 -4.60 21.34 12.74
CA ALA A 65 -3.76 22.53 12.82
C ALA A 65 -3.56 23.18 11.44
N ALA A 66 -3.25 22.39 10.41
CA ALA A 66 -3.09 22.86 9.03
C ALA A 66 -4.38 23.55 8.52
N SER A 67 -5.56 23.02 8.88
CA SER A 67 -6.85 23.58 8.49
C SER A 67 -7.07 25.01 8.96
N GLN A 68 -6.44 25.42 10.08
CA GLN A 68 -6.58 26.77 10.63
C GLN A 68 -5.54 27.75 10.07
N ARG A 69 -4.47 27.21 9.49
CA ARG A 69 -3.36 27.95 8.88
C ARG A 69 -3.61 28.23 7.40
N ALA A 70 -4.04 27.22 6.66
CA ALA A 70 -4.42 27.32 5.26
C ALA A 70 -5.92 27.59 5.07
N ARG A 71 -6.29 28.26 3.97
CA ARG A 71 -7.66 28.72 3.69
C ARG A 71 -8.36 27.90 2.62
N ASN A 72 -7.66 27.47 1.57
CA ASN A 72 -8.27 26.89 0.38
C ASN A 72 -7.90 25.42 0.20
N ILE A 73 -6.67 25.05 0.52
CA ILE A 73 -6.11 23.71 0.30
C ILE A 73 -6.99 22.62 0.95
N ARG A 74 -7.23 21.53 0.23
CA ARG A 74 -7.94 20.36 0.76
C ARG A 74 -7.03 19.56 1.69
N LEU A 75 -7.63 18.84 2.63
CA LEU A 75 -6.97 18.13 3.72
C LEU A 75 -7.20 16.62 3.56
N GLY A 76 -6.24 15.95 2.96
CA GLY A 76 -6.28 14.52 2.67
C GLY A 76 -5.61 13.68 3.75
N PHE A 77 -6.27 12.62 4.17
CA PHE A 77 -5.61 11.53 4.88
C PHE A 77 -4.86 10.66 3.86
N GLY A 78 -3.53 10.56 3.95
CA GLY A 78 -2.69 9.85 3.00
C GLY A 78 -1.92 8.64 3.58
N ILE A 79 -2.41 7.86 4.54
CA ILE A 79 -3.82 7.46 4.72
C ILE A 79 -4.23 7.39 6.20
N LEU A 80 -5.55 7.25 6.43
CA LEU A 80 -6.11 6.87 7.74
C LEU A 80 -6.32 5.34 7.81
N PRO A 81 -5.62 4.62 8.72
CA PRO A 81 -5.77 3.16 8.87
C PRO A 81 -7.16 2.79 9.39
N LEU A 82 -7.86 1.91 8.67
CA LEU A 82 -9.20 1.43 9.06
C LEU A 82 -9.26 0.07 9.77
N PRO A 83 -8.25 -0.82 9.76
CA PRO A 83 -8.34 -2.03 10.57
C PRO A 83 -8.61 -1.68 12.04
N PRO A 84 -9.61 -2.30 12.70
CA PRO A 84 -10.09 -1.89 14.02
C PRO A 84 -9.07 -2.05 15.16
N GLY A 85 -7.94 -2.76 14.92
CA GLY A 85 -6.82 -2.80 15.85
C GLY A 85 -6.10 -1.46 16.02
N PHE A 86 -6.17 -0.56 15.02
CA PHE A 86 -5.66 0.81 15.14
C PHE A 86 -6.63 1.70 15.92
N GLU A 87 -7.90 1.71 15.52
CA GLU A 87 -8.93 2.54 16.13
C GLU A 87 -10.33 2.04 15.77
N HIS A 88 -11.30 2.24 16.68
CA HIS A 88 -12.67 1.80 16.45
C HIS A 88 -13.32 2.56 15.27
N PRO A 89 -14.07 1.92 14.35
CA PRO A 89 -14.68 2.58 13.20
C PRO A 89 -15.52 3.81 13.54
N ALA A 90 -16.28 3.79 14.65
CA ALA A 90 -17.02 4.96 15.13
C ALA A 90 -16.11 6.16 15.41
N ARG A 91 -14.95 5.94 16.04
CA ARG A 91 -13.97 7.00 16.31
C ARG A 91 -13.37 7.55 15.03
N ARG A 92 -13.07 6.70 14.04
CA ARG A 92 -12.64 7.15 12.70
C ARG A 92 -13.71 8.01 12.03
N ALA A 93 -14.98 7.63 12.10
CA ALA A 93 -16.09 8.43 11.57
C ALA A 93 -16.20 9.80 12.27
N GLU A 94 -16.09 9.83 13.60
CA GLU A 94 -16.09 11.06 14.41
C GLU A 94 -14.92 11.98 14.05
N THR A 95 -13.71 11.43 13.94
CA THR A 95 -12.49 12.17 13.58
C THR A 95 -12.64 12.83 12.21
N VAL A 96 -13.01 12.06 11.19
CA VAL A 96 -13.17 12.57 9.82
C VAL A 96 -14.28 13.62 9.75
N ALA A 97 -15.44 13.36 10.36
CA ALA A 97 -16.55 14.31 10.39
C ALA A 97 -16.20 15.60 11.13
N THR A 98 -15.46 15.51 12.25
CA THR A 98 -15.03 16.67 13.01
C THR A 98 -14.03 17.51 12.23
N LEU A 99 -13.03 16.89 11.59
CA LEU A 99 -12.09 17.61 10.74
C LEU A 99 -12.80 18.27 9.55
N ASP A 100 -13.80 17.59 8.96
CA ASP A 100 -14.61 18.13 7.87
C ASP A 100 -15.38 19.39 8.30
N LEU A 101 -15.94 19.39 9.52
CA LEU A 101 -16.59 20.58 10.08
C LEU A 101 -15.60 21.70 10.40
N VAL A 102 -14.48 21.40 11.05
CA VAL A 102 -13.44 22.37 11.43
C VAL A 102 -12.81 23.03 10.20
N SER A 103 -12.70 22.28 9.10
CA SER A 103 -12.13 22.76 7.84
C SER A 103 -13.17 23.36 6.89
N ASN A 104 -14.46 23.31 7.23
CA ASN A 104 -15.60 23.71 6.39
C ASN A 104 -15.64 22.97 5.04
N GLY A 105 -15.57 21.65 5.10
CA GLY A 105 -15.82 20.77 3.96
C GLY A 105 -14.61 20.56 3.04
N ARG A 106 -13.40 20.60 3.59
CA ARG A 106 -12.17 20.46 2.80
C ARG A 106 -11.51 19.09 2.91
N VAL A 107 -12.13 18.12 3.57
CA VAL A 107 -11.50 16.82 3.81
C VAL A 107 -11.57 15.90 2.60
N ASP A 108 -10.47 15.20 2.32
CA ASP A 108 -10.42 14.00 1.48
C ASP A 108 -10.12 12.79 2.38
N PHE A 109 -11.03 11.81 2.39
CA PHE A 109 -10.95 10.66 3.28
C PHE A 109 -10.19 9.52 2.60
N GLY A 110 -8.86 9.61 2.62
CA GLY A 110 -7.99 8.53 2.16
C GLY A 110 -7.73 7.48 3.24
N THR A 111 -7.79 6.23 2.81
CA THR A 111 -7.85 5.06 3.69
C THR A 111 -6.89 3.98 3.24
N GLY A 112 -6.59 3.05 4.13
CA GLY A 112 -5.73 1.94 3.79
C GLY A 112 -5.80 0.83 4.81
N GLU A 113 -5.32 -0.34 4.39
CA GLU A 113 -5.23 -1.54 5.19
C GLU A 113 -3.93 -1.65 6.00
N THR A 114 -2.99 -0.72 5.79
CA THR A 114 -1.56 -0.78 6.15
C THR A 114 -0.86 -2.07 5.66
N SER A 115 0.47 -2.11 5.74
CA SER A 115 1.25 -3.27 5.29
C SER A 115 2.54 -3.50 6.07
N SER A 116 3.00 -2.55 6.89
CA SER A 116 4.24 -2.72 7.65
C SER A 116 4.07 -3.78 8.71
N GLY A 117 5.01 -4.73 8.76
CA GLY A 117 5.03 -5.74 9.81
C GLY A 117 5.19 -5.11 11.21
N ALA A 118 5.94 -4.02 11.32
CA ALA A 118 6.16 -3.31 12.58
C ALA A 118 4.85 -2.73 13.14
N GLU A 119 4.05 -2.10 12.29
CA GLU A 119 2.78 -1.46 12.66
C GLU A 119 1.71 -2.50 12.96
N LEU A 120 1.51 -3.43 12.03
CA LEU A 120 0.51 -4.50 12.15
C LEU A 120 0.72 -5.31 13.45
N ALA A 121 1.97 -5.69 13.74
CA ALA A 121 2.31 -6.40 14.96
C ALA A 121 2.11 -5.52 16.22
N GLY A 122 2.46 -4.24 16.15
CA GLY A 122 2.30 -3.30 17.26
C GLY A 122 0.85 -3.12 17.70
N PHE A 123 -0.10 -3.15 16.76
CA PHE A 123 -1.55 -3.03 17.02
C PHE A 123 -2.29 -4.37 17.02
N GLY A 124 -1.59 -5.50 16.86
CA GLY A 124 -2.21 -6.83 16.86
C GLY A 124 -3.15 -7.09 15.68
N VAL A 125 -2.94 -6.41 14.54
CA VAL A 125 -3.71 -6.63 13.31
C VAL A 125 -3.07 -7.77 12.52
N ASP A 126 -3.85 -8.82 12.27
CA ASP A 126 -3.40 -9.95 11.47
C ASP A 126 -3.26 -9.56 9.99
N ARG A 127 -2.05 -9.76 9.45
CA ARG A 127 -1.70 -9.47 8.05
C ARG A 127 -2.59 -10.21 7.06
N ALA A 128 -3.04 -11.43 7.40
CA ALA A 128 -3.87 -12.24 6.50
C ALA A 128 -5.29 -11.68 6.34
N THR A 129 -5.81 -10.97 7.34
CA THR A 129 -7.20 -10.50 7.36
C THR A 129 -7.34 -8.98 7.26
N LYS A 130 -6.23 -8.23 7.22
CA LYS A 130 -6.25 -6.75 7.17
C LYS A 130 -7.08 -6.16 6.02
N ARG A 131 -7.09 -6.82 4.85
CA ARG A 131 -7.91 -6.40 3.69
C ARG A 131 -9.39 -6.51 4.00
N GLU A 132 -9.82 -7.66 4.51
CA GLU A 132 -11.21 -7.91 4.89
C GLU A 132 -11.65 -6.98 6.04
N GLN A 133 -10.75 -6.72 7.00
CA GLN A 133 -10.96 -5.73 8.06
C GLN A 133 -11.20 -4.32 7.49
N TRP A 134 -10.37 -3.89 6.53
CA TRP A 134 -10.54 -2.60 5.86
C TRP A 134 -11.85 -2.54 5.06
N GLU A 135 -12.19 -3.60 4.31
CA GLU A 135 -13.45 -3.66 3.52
C GLU A 135 -14.69 -3.59 4.42
N GLU A 136 -14.69 -4.28 5.56
CA GLU A 136 -15.79 -4.20 6.53
C GLU A 136 -15.83 -2.81 7.17
N ALA A 137 -14.68 -2.25 7.53
CA ALA A 137 -14.60 -0.94 8.19
C ALA A 137 -15.02 0.22 7.28
N ILE A 138 -14.64 0.24 6.00
CA ILE A 138 -15.01 1.34 5.09
C ILE A 138 -16.53 1.42 4.85
N ASP A 139 -17.21 0.28 4.71
CA ASP A 139 -18.69 0.23 4.66
C ASP A 139 -19.29 0.80 5.94
N VAL A 140 -18.81 0.34 7.10
CA VAL A 140 -19.35 0.73 8.40
C VAL A 140 -19.13 2.21 8.67
N VAL A 141 -17.93 2.74 8.42
CA VAL A 141 -17.61 4.16 8.62
C VAL A 141 -18.46 5.06 7.73
N THR A 142 -18.61 4.72 6.45
CA THR A 142 -19.44 5.53 5.53
C THR A 142 -20.91 5.48 5.90
N ARG A 143 -21.42 4.34 6.37
CA ARG A 143 -22.78 4.22 6.95
C ARG A 143 -22.93 5.06 8.21
N MET A 144 -21.94 5.10 9.09
CA MET A 144 -21.95 5.96 10.28
C MET A 144 -22.05 7.45 9.94
N MET A 145 -21.55 7.87 8.78
CA MET A 145 -21.65 9.26 8.30
C MET A 145 -23.01 9.60 7.65
N VAL A 146 -23.74 8.60 7.13
CA VAL A 146 -24.97 8.82 6.34
C VAL A 146 -26.25 8.41 7.07
N GLU A 147 -26.21 7.35 7.87
CA GLU A 147 -27.39 6.81 8.55
C GLU A 147 -27.75 7.63 9.79
N GLU A 148 -29.03 7.99 9.92
CA GLU A 148 -29.58 8.73 11.06
C GLU A 148 -30.95 8.14 11.46
N PRO A 149 -31.01 7.30 12.50
CA PRO A 149 -29.90 6.73 13.28
C PRO A 149 -29.08 5.70 12.51
N PHE A 150 -27.78 5.57 12.83
CA PHE A 150 -27.00 4.42 12.36
C PHE A 150 -27.60 3.11 12.88
N ALA A 151 -27.86 2.20 11.94
CA ALA A 151 -28.68 1.01 12.16
C ALA A 151 -27.98 -0.09 12.95
N GLY A 152 -26.73 0.14 13.34
CA GLY A 152 -25.88 -0.88 13.94
C GLY A 152 -25.15 -1.71 12.89
N TRP A 153 -24.27 -2.58 13.38
CA TRP A 153 -23.50 -3.52 12.60
C TRP A 153 -23.09 -4.69 13.49
N ASP A 154 -23.11 -5.89 12.92
CA ASP A 154 -22.67 -7.13 13.55
C ASP A 154 -21.86 -7.89 12.50
N GLY A 155 -20.56 -7.61 12.46
CA GLY A 155 -19.60 -8.08 11.47
C GLY A 155 -18.64 -9.13 12.01
N ARG A 156 -17.69 -9.54 11.17
CA ARG A 156 -16.63 -10.49 11.57
C ARG A 156 -15.61 -9.84 12.49
N PHE A 157 -15.32 -8.56 12.29
CA PHE A 157 -14.23 -7.83 12.94
C PHE A 157 -14.70 -6.82 14.00
N GLY A 158 -16.01 -6.76 14.25
CA GLY A 158 -16.57 -5.99 15.34
C GLY A 158 -18.10 -5.96 15.29
N SER A 159 -18.69 -5.30 16.29
CA SER A 159 -20.11 -5.04 16.31
C SER A 159 -20.41 -3.76 17.07
N MET A 160 -21.50 -3.09 16.68
CA MET A 160 -22.02 -1.92 17.38
C MET A 160 -23.55 -1.92 17.28
N PRO A 161 -24.29 -1.83 18.40
CA PRO A 161 -25.74 -1.69 18.36
C PRO A 161 -26.17 -0.37 17.71
N PRO A 162 -27.44 -0.24 17.28
CA PRO A 162 -27.96 1.01 16.74
C PRO A 162 -27.68 2.20 17.66
N ARG A 163 -27.25 3.32 17.08
CA ARG A 163 -26.98 4.60 17.74
C ARG A 163 -26.54 5.61 16.71
N ASN A 164 -26.64 6.90 16.99
CA ASN A 164 -25.97 7.90 16.15
C ASN A 164 -24.48 7.99 16.49
N VAL A 165 -23.65 8.07 15.46
CA VAL A 165 -22.28 8.57 15.54
C VAL A 165 -22.32 10.05 15.22
N VAL A 166 -21.78 10.89 16.11
CA VAL A 166 -21.84 12.34 16.02
C VAL A 166 -20.45 12.95 16.26
N PRO A 167 -20.05 14.00 15.52
CA PRO A 167 -20.87 14.76 14.56
C PRO A 167 -20.97 14.10 13.17
N LYS A 168 -21.77 14.70 12.29
CA LYS A 168 -21.87 14.34 10.87
C LYS A 168 -21.04 15.31 10.02
N PRO A 169 -20.45 14.85 8.90
CA PRO A 169 -19.69 15.73 8.01
C PRO A 169 -20.61 16.78 7.35
N VAL A 170 -20.02 17.92 6.98
CA VAL A 170 -20.69 18.94 6.17
C VAL A 170 -20.74 18.51 4.71
N GLN A 171 -19.69 17.85 4.21
CA GLN A 171 -19.70 17.21 2.89
C GLN A 171 -20.71 16.05 2.89
N LYS A 172 -21.58 16.01 1.86
CA LYS A 172 -22.58 14.97 1.67
C LYS A 172 -22.28 14.14 0.43
N PRO A 173 -22.53 12.82 0.45
CA PRO A 173 -23.00 12.03 1.61
C PRO A 173 -21.93 11.83 2.69
N HIS A 174 -20.66 11.89 2.32
CA HIS A 174 -19.48 11.89 3.17
C HIS A 174 -18.32 12.55 2.38
N PRO A 175 -17.17 12.86 3.00
CA PRO A 175 -15.97 13.29 2.28
C PRO A 175 -15.56 12.32 1.15
N PRO A 176 -14.92 12.78 0.06
CA PRO A 176 -14.48 11.91 -1.03
C PRO A 176 -13.55 10.80 -0.54
N LEU A 177 -13.81 9.57 -0.98
CA LEU A 177 -13.03 8.41 -0.54
C LEU A 177 -11.80 8.21 -1.43
N TRP A 178 -10.68 7.91 -0.79
CA TRP A 178 -9.45 7.49 -1.46
C TRP A 178 -8.90 6.22 -0.82
N VAL A 179 -8.11 5.46 -1.57
CA VAL A 179 -7.40 4.29 -1.05
C VAL A 179 -5.97 4.24 -1.54
N ALA A 180 -5.04 3.98 -0.62
CA ALA A 180 -3.64 3.75 -0.95
C ALA A 180 -3.49 2.58 -1.95
N CYS A 181 -2.74 2.81 -3.00
CA CYS A 181 -2.42 1.82 -4.02
C CYS A 181 -0.91 1.74 -4.20
N SER A 182 -0.35 0.54 -4.07
CA SER A 182 1.09 0.29 -4.28
C SER A 182 1.35 -0.63 -5.47
N ARG A 183 0.30 -1.26 -6.01
CA ARG A 183 0.36 -2.21 -7.12
C ARG A 183 -0.87 -2.07 -8.02
N ARG A 184 -0.78 -2.60 -9.24
CA ARG A 184 -1.86 -2.60 -10.23
C ARG A 184 -3.16 -3.20 -9.67
N GLU A 185 -3.06 -4.27 -8.88
CA GLU A 185 -4.20 -4.97 -8.28
C GLU A 185 -4.98 -4.06 -7.31
N THR A 186 -4.26 -3.23 -6.54
CA THR A 186 -4.91 -2.24 -5.66
C THR A 186 -5.59 -1.11 -6.43
N ILE A 187 -5.02 -0.68 -7.57
CA ILE A 187 -5.65 0.31 -8.46
C ILE A 187 -6.94 -0.25 -9.04
N ARG A 188 -6.90 -1.50 -9.53
CA ARG A 188 -8.10 -2.20 -10.00
C ARG A 188 -9.15 -2.33 -8.89
N MET A 189 -8.75 -2.69 -7.68
CA MET A 189 -9.65 -2.76 -6.52
C MET A 189 -10.26 -1.39 -6.17
N ALA A 190 -9.51 -0.30 -6.29
CA ALA A 190 -10.06 1.04 -6.08
C ALA A 190 -11.20 1.33 -7.08
N ALA A 191 -11.01 0.97 -8.35
CA ALA A 191 -12.03 1.08 -9.39
C ALA A 191 -13.27 0.23 -9.10
N THR A 192 -13.10 -1.05 -8.70
CA THR A 192 -14.25 -1.92 -8.35
C THR A 192 -15.03 -1.44 -7.13
N ARG A 193 -14.43 -0.59 -6.29
CA ARG A 193 -15.08 0.03 -5.13
C ARG A 193 -15.51 1.48 -5.35
N GLY A 194 -15.33 2.04 -6.54
CA GLY A 194 -15.68 3.43 -6.85
C GLY A 194 -14.91 4.45 -6.01
N ILE A 195 -13.70 4.12 -5.57
CA ILE A 195 -12.83 4.93 -4.70
C ILE A 195 -11.70 5.53 -5.53
N GLY A 196 -11.23 6.73 -5.16
CA GLY A 196 -10.07 7.35 -5.79
C GLY A 196 -8.79 6.54 -5.53
N ALA A 197 -8.00 6.29 -6.56
CA ALA A 197 -6.73 5.58 -6.43
C ALA A 197 -5.62 6.56 -6.03
N LEU A 198 -5.08 6.41 -4.82
CA LEU A 198 -3.93 7.16 -4.33
C LEU A 198 -2.66 6.32 -4.57
N SER A 199 -2.07 6.45 -5.76
CA SER A 199 -0.95 5.62 -6.19
C SER A 199 0.38 6.11 -5.61
N PHE A 200 0.94 5.32 -4.69
CA PHE A 200 2.28 5.53 -4.10
C PHE A 200 3.40 4.94 -4.95
N SER A 201 3.06 4.33 -6.08
CA SER A 201 4.03 3.85 -7.06
C SER A 201 4.44 5.01 -7.97
N PHE A 202 5.75 5.32 -7.98
CA PHE A 202 6.34 6.46 -8.68
C PHE A 202 6.47 6.22 -10.20
N VAL A 203 5.42 5.72 -10.81
CA VAL A 203 5.43 5.11 -12.14
C VAL A 203 5.61 6.15 -13.23
N GLU A 204 6.39 5.81 -14.25
CA GLU A 204 6.63 6.72 -15.37
C GLU A 204 5.30 7.00 -16.12
N PRO A 205 5.15 8.19 -16.74
CA PRO A 205 3.89 8.60 -17.36
C PRO A 205 3.30 7.59 -18.35
N GLU A 206 4.16 6.92 -19.12
CA GLU A 206 3.76 5.98 -20.17
C GLU A 206 3.15 4.69 -19.58
N GLU A 207 3.65 4.22 -18.44
CA GLU A 207 3.06 3.09 -17.71
C GLU A 207 1.79 3.49 -16.96
N ALA A 208 1.76 4.72 -16.42
CA ALA A 208 0.59 5.25 -15.72
C ALA A 208 -0.64 5.30 -16.62
N GLY A 209 -0.48 5.60 -17.92
CA GLY A 209 -1.59 5.63 -18.88
C GLY A 209 -2.35 4.31 -18.98
N ALA A 210 -1.64 3.18 -19.02
CA ALA A 210 -2.26 1.86 -19.07
C ALA A 210 -3.09 1.55 -17.81
N TRP A 211 -2.62 2.01 -16.64
CA TRP A 211 -3.33 1.82 -15.37
C TRP A 211 -4.54 2.74 -15.24
N VAL A 212 -4.43 3.97 -15.72
CA VAL A 212 -5.54 4.92 -15.80
C VAL A 212 -6.65 4.39 -16.69
N ASP A 213 -6.30 3.88 -17.88
CA ASP A 213 -7.26 3.29 -18.81
C ASP A 213 -7.98 2.08 -18.18
N GLU A 214 -7.23 1.19 -17.53
CA GLU A 214 -7.83 0.06 -16.81
C GLU A 214 -8.74 0.53 -15.67
N TYR A 215 -8.29 1.49 -14.85
CA TYR A 215 -9.07 2.03 -13.73
C TYR A 215 -10.42 2.56 -14.21
N TYR A 216 -10.43 3.41 -15.24
CA TYR A 216 -11.68 3.99 -15.75
C TYR A 216 -12.56 2.97 -16.48
N SER A 217 -11.96 1.98 -17.16
CA SER A 217 -12.70 0.87 -17.77
C SER A 217 -13.42 0.02 -16.72
N VAL A 218 -12.73 -0.34 -15.64
CA VAL A 218 -13.30 -1.13 -14.53
C VAL A 218 -14.34 -0.33 -13.75
N LEU A 219 -14.10 0.97 -13.51
CA LEU A 219 -15.07 1.85 -12.86
C LEU A 219 -16.37 1.95 -13.67
N ALA A 220 -16.28 1.96 -15.00
CA ALA A 220 -17.43 2.00 -15.89
C ALA A 220 -18.12 0.64 -16.11
N SER A 221 -17.52 -0.46 -15.63
CA SER A 221 -18.07 -1.82 -15.83
C SER A 221 -19.08 -2.20 -14.75
N GLU A 222 -19.67 -3.39 -14.88
CA GLU A 222 -20.56 -3.96 -13.86
C GLU A 222 -19.81 -4.39 -12.58
N GLU A 223 -18.48 -4.48 -12.61
CA GLU A 223 -17.65 -4.83 -11.46
C GLU A 223 -17.62 -3.72 -10.40
N CYS A 224 -17.89 -2.46 -10.78
CA CYS A 224 -17.89 -1.34 -9.85
C CYS A 224 -19.13 -1.37 -8.93
N VAL A 225 -18.91 -1.73 -7.67
CA VAL A 225 -19.87 -1.64 -6.56
C VAL A 225 -19.27 -0.71 -5.50
N PRO A 226 -19.76 0.55 -5.42
CA PRO A 226 -19.19 1.55 -4.54
C PRO A 226 -19.12 1.12 -3.08
N ALA A 227 -17.99 1.34 -2.40
CA ALA A 227 -17.91 1.08 -0.96
C ALA A 227 -18.72 2.10 -0.14
N GLY A 228 -18.63 3.38 -0.54
CA GLY A 228 -19.39 4.47 0.03
C GLY A 228 -20.71 4.76 -0.68
N PHE A 229 -21.27 5.94 -0.40
CA PHE A 229 -22.51 6.47 -0.98
C PHE A 229 -22.25 7.50 -2.09
N ALA A 230 -20.97 7.69 -2.46
CA ALA A 230 -20.53 8.50 -3.59
C ALA A 230 -19.35 7.81 -4.27
N VAL A 231 -19.18 8.05 -5.58
CA VAL A 231 -18.03 7.58 -6.36
C VAL A 231 -17.01 8.71 -6.46
N ASN A 232 -15.74 8.39 -6.25
CA ASN A 232 -14.62 9.28 -6.48
C ASN A 232 -13.75 8.77 -7.64
N PRO A 233 -13.99 9.21 -8.89
CA PRO A 233 -13.30 8.71 -10.07
C PRO A 233 -12.04 9.52 -10.34
N ASN A 234 -11.03 9.38 -9.46
CA ASN A 234 -9.76 10.09 -9.60
C ASN A 234 -8.57 9.15 -9.37
N VAL A 235 -7.54 9.32 -10.20
CA VAL A 235 -6.25 8.64 -10.06
C VAL A 235 -5.18 9.70 -9.74
N ALA A 236 -4.51 9.50 -8.61
CA ALA A 236 -3.39 10.33 -8.17
C ALA A 236 -2.09 9.54 -8.21
N VAL A 237 -0.99 10.21 -8.54
CA VAL A 237 0.38 9.66 -8.46
C VAL A 237 1.23 10.50 -7.52
N VAL A 238 2.18 9.86 -6.84
CA VAL A 238 3.10 10.52 -5.91
C VAL A 238 4.50 10.57 -6.51
N LEU A 239 5.17 11.73 -6.44
CA LEU A 239 6.51 11.97 -6.97
C LEU A 239 7.37 12.77 -5.98
N PRO A 240 8.68 12.52 -5.85
CA PRO A 240 9.54 13.48 -5.18
C PRO A 240 9.60 14.79 -5.99
N MET A 241 9.80 15.92 -5.33
CA MET A 241 9.97 17.22 -6.01
C MET A 241 11.04 18.09 -5.35
N MET A 242 11.87 18.70 -6.19
CA MET A 242 12.79 19.78 -5.81
C MET A 242 13.10 20.60 -7.06
N LEU A 243 12.68 21.86 -7.08
CA LEU A 243 12.93 22.76 -8.20
C LEU A 243 14.06 23.74 -7.90
N ALA A 244 14.86 24.00 -8.93
CA ALA A 244 15.78 25.14 -9.00
C ALA A 244 15.90 25.57 -10.47
N HIS A 245 16.36 26.79 -10.74
CA HIS A 245 16.57 27.23 -12.13
C HIS A 245 17.70 26.47 -12.84
N ASP A 246 18.65 25.93 -12.07
CA ASP A 246 19.71 25.05 -12.55
C ASP A 246 19.44 23.59 -12.15
N GLU A 247 19.59 22.67 -13.10
CA GLU A 247 19.31 21.25 -12.86
C GLU A 247 20.28 20.63 -11.84
N ALA A 248 21.56 20.99 -11.89
CA ALA A 248 22.55 20.42 -10.98
C ALA A 248 22.28 20.87 -9.54
N GLU A 249 21.84 22.12 -9.36
CA GLU A 249 21.37 22.62 -8.08
C GLU A 249 20.11 21.89 -7.57
N ALA A 250 19.11 21.65 -8.42
CA ALA A 250 17.93 20.89 -8.04
C ALA A 250 18.30 19.47 -7.57
N ILE A 251 19.20 18.80 -8.31
CA ILE A 251 19.71 17.47 -7.98
C ILE A 251 20.46 17.51 -6.64
N GLU A 252 21.37 18.47 -6.44
CA GLU A 252 22.12 18.64 -5.19
C GLU A 252 21.19 18.77 -3.99
N ARG A 253 20.12 19.54 -4.15
CA ARG A 253 19.19 19.85 -3.06
C ARG A 253 18.21 18.72 -2.75
N GLY A 254 17.83 17.90 -3.74
CA GLY A 254 16.67 16.99 -3.63
C GLY A 254 16.95 15.50 -3.73
N ILE A 255 18.00 15.07 -4.45
CA ILE A 255 18.14 13.66 -4.84
C ILE A 255 18.39 12.74 -3.64
N ASP A 256 19.21 13.18 -2.68
CA ASP A 256 19.51 12.40 -1.49
C ASP A 256 18.27 12.25 -0.59
N GLY A 257 17.37 13.24 -0.58
CA GLY A 257 16.09 13.18 0.10
C GLY A 257 15.17 12.11 -0.50
N ALA A 258 14.98 12.14 -1.82
CA ALA A 258 14.16 11.16 -2.53
C ALA A 258 14.73 9.73 -2.40
N HIS A 259 16.05 9.58 -2.46
CA HIS A 259 16.72 8.29 -2.29
C HIS A 259 16.57 7.75 -0.87
N PHE A 260 16.71 8.60 0.15
CA PHE A 260 16.49 8.17 1.52
C PHE A 260 15.03 7.79 1.77
N PHE A 261 14.08 8.51 1.19
CA PHE A 261 12.67 8.17 1.26
C PHE A 261 12.42 6.74 0.75
N GLY A 262 12.90 6.42 -0.46
CA GLY A 262 12.80 5.08 -1.02
C GLY A 262 13.55 4.01 -0.22
N TYR A 263 14.74 4.34 0.30
CA TYR A 263 15.54 3.41 1.12
C TYR A 263 14.85 3.06 2.44
N SER A 264 14.38 4.07 3.18
CA SER A 264 13.75 3.90 4.49
C SER A 264 12.38 3.20 4.36
N LEU A 265 11.64 3.45 3.28
CA LEU A 265 10.48 2.65 2.91
C LEU A 265 10.88 1.18 2.69
N ALA A 266 11.85 0.91 1.82
CA ALA A 266 12.28 -0.46 1.56
C ALA A 266 12.86 -1.16 2.80
N HIS A 267 13.45 -0.42 3.74
CA HIS A 267 13.87 -0.94 5.05
C HIS A 267 12.69 -1.54 5.82
N TYR A 268 11.58 -0.83 5.96
CA TYR A 268 10.44 -1.33 6.75
C TYR A 268 9.57 -2.35 6.02
N TYR A 269 9.51 -2.30 4.69
CA TYR A 269 8.55 -3.09 3.92
C TYR A 269 9.19 -4.25 3.14
N VAL A 270 10.51 -4.24 2.93
CA VAL A 270 11.19 -5.21 2.06
C VAL A 270 12.36 -5.91 2.75
N PHE A 271 13.42 -5.20 3.14
CA PHE A 271 14.71 -5.84 3.46
C PHE A 271 15.30 -5.55 4.85
N GLY A 272 14.80 -4.54 5.57
CA GLY A 272 15.45 -4.03 6.77
C GLY A 272 15.20 -4.87 8.01
N ASP A 273 16.24 -5.08 8.81
CA ASP A 273 16.13 -5.64 10.15
C ASP A 273 16.19 -4.49 11.17
N HIS A 274 15.02 -4.01 11.60
CA HIS A 274 14.96 -2.86 12.52
C HIS A 274 15.12 -3.27 14.00
N ARG A 275 16.01 -2.59 14.72
CA ARG A 275 16.17 -2.69 16.18
C ARG A 275 15.70 -1.39 16.83
N PRO A 276 14.53 -1.37 17.48
CA PRO A 276 13.97 -0.16 18.07
C PRO A 276 14.96 0.58 18.98
N GLY A 277 15.10 1.89 18.77
CA GLY A 277 15.99 2.79 19.47
C GLY A 277 17.49 2.54 19.23
N ARG A 278 17.88 1.68 18.28
CA ARG A 278 19.27 1.30 18.03
C ARG A 278 19.68 1.37 16.57
N THR A 279 18.83 0.93 15.65
CA THR A 279 19.11 1.03 14.22
C THR A 279 19.16 2.51 13.82
N ASN A 280 20.19 2.89 13.07
CA ASN A 280 20.30 4.20 12.44
C ASN A 280 20.20 4.01 10.92
N ILE A 281 19.00 4.19 10.38
CA ILE A 281 18.70 3.96 8.97
C ILE A 281 19.43 4.99 8.11
N TRP A 282 19.58 6.23 8.58
CA TRP A 282 20.33 7.24 7.84
C TRP A 282 21.80 6.86 7.66
N ASP A 283 22.47 6.40 8.71
CA ASP A 283 23.87 5.96 8.61
C ASP A 283 23.98 4.74 7.69
N GLU A 284 23.09 3.75 7.84
CA GLU A 284 23.03 2.57 6.96
C GLU A 284 22.78 2.96 5.49
N PHE A 285 21.93 3.94 5.23
CA PHE A 285 21.71 4.49 3.90
C PHE A 285 22.98 5.12 3.35
N GLN A 286 23.68 5.97 4.10
CA GLN A 286 24.91 6.61 3.64
C GLN A 286 26.00 5.58 3.32
N GLU A 287 26.11 4.52 4.11
CA GLU A 287 27.09 3.45 3.91
C GLU A 287 26.75 2.55 2.72
N ARG A 288 25.46 2.27 2.48
CA ARG A 288 25.03 1.20 1.58
C ARG A 288 24.30 1.65 0.33
N ARG A 289 23.98 2.95 0.18
CA ARG A 289 23.15 3.46 -0.94
C ARG A 289 23.66 3.04 -2.31
N ASP A 290 24.97 2.96 -2.50
CA ASP A 290 25.57 2.56 -3.77
C ASP A 290 25.37 1.07 -4.07
N GLU A 291 25.37 0.23 -3.03
CA GLU A 291 25.19 -1.22 -3.14
C GLU A 291 23.73 -1.61 -3.39
N VAL A 292 22.79 -0.82 -2.88
CA VAL A 292 21.35 -1.10 -2.95
C VAL A 292 20.60 -0.26 -3.99
N GLY A 293 21.33 0.49 -4.82
CA GLY A 293 20.74 1.18 -5.98
C GLY A 293 20.18 2.56 -5.77
N PHE A 294 20.47 3.16 -4.62
CA PHE A 294 20.14 4.54 -4.29
C PHE A 294 21.38 5.45 -4.42
N ALA A 295 22.32 5.05 -5.27
CA ALA A 295 23.54 5.79 -5.52
C ALA A 295 23.21 7.17 -6.07
N ARG A 296 23.89 8.22 -5.60
CA ARG A 296 23.57 9.60 -5.96
C ARG A 296 23.68 9.90 -7.47
N HIS A 297 24.49 9.13 -8.21
CA HIS A 297 24.64 9.27 -9.65
C HIS A 297 23.55 8.53 -10.45
N ILE A 298 22.73 7.69 -9.80
CA ILE A 298 21.55 7.06 -10.41
C ILE A 298 20.43 8.09 -10.36
N VAL A 299 20.33 8.86 -11.46
CA VAL A 299 19.34 9.93 -11.62
C VAL A 299 18.21 9.49 -12.57
N ARG A 300 18.40 8.39 -13.29
CA ARG A 300 17.40 7.81 -14.20
C ARG A 300 17.24 6.31 -13.95
N PRO A 301 16.02 5.74 -14.05
CA PRO A 301 15.77 4.32 -13.82
C PRO A 301 16.58 3.37 -14.73
N ASP A 302 16.91 3.78 -15.96
CA ASP A 302 17.67 2.99 -16.93
C ASP A 302 19.14 2.78 -16.54
N GLN A 303 19.66 3.62 -15.65
CA GLN A 303 21.04 3.56 -15.15
C GLN A 303 21.17 2.73 -13.86
N ALA A 304 20.06 2.26 -13.29
CA ALA A 304 20.07 1.44 -12.09
C ALA A 304 20.47 -0.03 -12.38
N PRO A 305 21.28 -0.69 -11.52
CA PRO A 305 21.55 -2.12 -11.62
C PRO A 305 20.28 -2.97 -11.68
N LEU A 306 20.32 -4.16 -12.30
CA LEU A 306 19.13 -4.99 -12.54
C LEU A 306 18.32 -5.33 -11.27
N GLY A 307 18.99 -5.65 -10.15
CA GLY A 307 18.30 -5.92 -8.88
C GLY A 307 17.57 -4.70 -8.30
N VAL A 308 18.03 -3.50 -8.64
CA VAL A 308 17.46 -2.22 -8.22
C VAL A 308 16.24 -1.87 -9.06
N ARG A 309 16.29 -2.16 -10.37
CA ARG A 309 15.13 -1.99 -11.27
C ARG A 309 13.96 -2.89 -10.86
N ILE A 310 14.24 -4.10 -10.39
CA ILE A 310 13.22 -5.02 -9.85
C ILE A 310 12.68 -4.52 -8.50
N LEU A 311 13.52 -3.93 -7.64
CA LEU A 311 13.05 -3.29 -6.40
C LEU A 311 12.23 -2.01 -6.69
N GLN A 312 12.55 -1.33 -7.79
CA GLN A 312 11.85 -0.14 -8.27
C GLN A 312 10.55 -0.46 -9.03
N GLU A 313 10.26 -1.71 -9.38
CA GLU A 313 8.92 -2.14 -9.83
C GLU A 313 7.94 -1.99 -8.65
N GLY A 314 7.41 -0.79 -8.48
CA GLY A 314 6.58 -0.36 -7.35
C GLY A 314 7.09 0.90 -6.62
N LEU A 315 8.39 1.22 -6.70
CA LEU A 315 8.98 2.48 -6.18
C LEU A 315 9.28 3.50 -7.27
N GLY A 316 9.14 3.13 -8.55
CA GLY A 316 9.25 3.97 -9.75
C GLY A 316 10.45 4.95 -9.80
N SER A 317 10.29 6.08 -10.50
CA SER A 317 11.35 7.05 -10.77
C SER A 317 11.77 7.80 -9.49
N LEU A 318 12.91 7.42 -8.93
CA LEU A 318 13.47 8.08 -7.73
C LEU A 318 13.80 9.55 -7.93
N ARG A 319 13.92 10.02 -9.18
CA ARG A 319 14.10 11.44 -9.50
C ARG A 319 12.79 12.21 -9.46
N GLY A 320 11.68 11.64 -9.96
CA GLY A 320 10.40 12.34 -10.10
C GLY A 320 10.53 13.76 -10.68
N ALA A 321 9.95 14.73 -9.99
CA ALA A 321 9.97 16.16 -10.35
C ALA A 321 11.16 16.93 -9.73
N ILE A 322 12.34 16.33 -9.71
CA ILE A 322 13.60 17.02 -9.34
C ILE A 322 14.26 17.57 -10.61
N GLY A 323 14.32 18.90 -10.77
CA GLY A 323 14.87 19.55 -11.96
C GLY A 323 14.46 21.00 -12.13
N THR A 324 14.56 21.51 -13.37
CA THR A 324 14.16 22.88 -13.69
C THR A 324 12.65 23.01 -13.92
N PRO A 325 12.05 24.20 -13.80
CA PRO A 325 10.62 24.41 -14.10
C PRO A 325 10.20 23.92 -15.49
N GLU A 326 11.06 24.08 -16.51
CA GLU A 326 10.80 23.57 -17.86
C GLU A 326 10.72 22.04 -17.89
N GLN A 327 11.69 21.36 -17.27
CA GLN A 327 11.71 19.89 -17.19
C GLN A 327 10.49 19.36 -16.43
N VAL A 328 10.09 20.02 -15.35
CA VAL A 328 8.91 19.64 -14.57
C VAL A 328 7.62 19.90 -15.36
N ARG A 329 7.51 21.00 -16.11
CA ARG A 329 6.36 21.23 -17.02
C ARG A 329 6.21 20.13 -18.07
N GLU A 330 7.32 19.70 -18.67
CA GLU A 330 7.31 18.59 -19.63
C GLU A 330 6.84 17.28 -18.98
N LEU A 331 7.37 16.95 -17.80
CA LEU A 331 6.96 15.77 -17.03
C LEU A 331 5.46 15.80 -16.69
N VAL A 332 4.96 16.91 -16.13
CA VAL A 332 3.54 17.06 -15.76
C VAL A 332 2.63 16.97 -16.99
N SER A 333 3.06 17.52 -18.13
CA SER A 333 2.30 17.42 -19.38
C SER A 333 2.11 15.97 -19.83
N ARG A 334 3.12 15.12 -19.64
CA ARG A 334 3.02 13.68 -19.97
C ARG A 334 2.05 12.94 -19.04
N TYR A 335 2.07 13.22 -17.73
CA TYR A 335 1.07 12.65 -16.81
C TYR A 335 -0.36 13.12 -17.12
N GLU A 336 -0.53 14.39 -17.49
CA GLU A 336 -1.85 14.91 -17.89
C GLU A 336 -2.35 14.22 -19.16
N GLN A 337 -1.48 13.98 -20.15
CA GLN A 337 -1.80 13.22 -21.36
C GLN A 337 -2.12 11.74 -21.07
N ALA A 338 -1.46 11.16 -20.06
CA ALA A 338 -1.76 9.81 -19.57
C ALA A 338 -3.10 9.71 -18.81
N GLY A 339 -3.79 10.84 -18.59
CA GLY A 339 -5.10 10.87 -17.93
C GLY A 339 -5.04 10.81 -16.39
N VAL A 340 -3.86 11.02 -15.80
CA VAL A 340 -3.74 11.22 -14.35
C VAL A 340 -4.50 12.48 -13.95
N ASP A 341 -5.20 12.45 -12.82
CA ASP A 341 -6.03 13.57 -12.36
C ASP A 341 -5.30 14.49 -11.40
N GLN A 342 -4.37 13.90 -10.64
CA GLN A 342 -3.66 14.58 -9.58
C GLN A 342 -2.21 14.10 -9.47
N ILE A 343 -1.27 15.03 -9.34
CA ILE A 343 0.11 14.74 -8.99
C ILE A 343 0.35 15.26 -7.57
N ILE A 344 0.91 14.43 -6.72
CA ILE A 344 1.20 14.73 -5.33
C ILE A 344 2.71 14.72 -5.15
N PHE A 345 3.27 15.76 -4.54
CA PHE A 345 4.71 15.88 -4.37
C PHE A 345 5.16 15.59 -2.94
N VAL A 346 6.21 14.79 -2.81
CA VAL A 346 6.97 14.62 -1.57
C VAL A 346 8.17 15.55 -1.62
N LEU A 347 8.22 16.54 -0.73
CA LEU A 347 9.34 17.49 -0.63
C LEU A 347 10.11 17.32 0.68
N GLN A 348 9.40 17.06 1.78
CA GLN A 348 9.97 16.77 3.09
C GLN A 348 10.46 15.31 3.12
N ALA A 349 11.53 15.07 2.37
CA ALA A 349 12.18 13.77 2.21
C ALA A 349 13.64 13.86 2.66
N GLY A 350 14.11 12.86 3.39
CA GLY A 350 15.43 12.80 3.99
C GLY A 350 15.79 14.05 4.77
N ARG A 351 16.86 14.71 4.35
CA ARG A 351 17.37 15.95 4.97
C ARG A 351 17.19 17.19 4.09
N ASN A 352 16.19 17.18 3.22
CA ASN A 352 15.86 18.36 2.43
C ASN A 352 15.60 19.55 3.37
N ARG A 353 16.21 20.70 3.06
CA ARG A 353 16.15 21.88 3.93
C ARG A 353 14.83 22.62 3.75
N HIS A 354 14.28 23.14 4.85
CA HIS A 354 13.01 23.86 4.84
C HIS A 354 12.99 25.01 3.82
N GLU A 355 14.04 25.83 3.78
CA GLU A 355 14.15 26.98 2.88
C GLU A 355 14.14 26.58 1.40
N HIS A 356 14.72 25.42 1.06
CA HIS A 356 14.70 24.90 -0.31
C HIS A 356 13.32 24.37 -0.69
N ILE A 357 12.63 23.74 0.25
CA ILE A 357 11.27 23.26 0.05
C ILE A 357 10.35 24.44 -0.23
N VAL A 358 10.44 25.51 0.56
CA VAL A 358 9.67 26.74 0.37
C VAL A 358 9.97 27.38 -0.99
N GLU A 359 11.26 27.56 -1.34
CA GLU A 359 11.67 28.10 -2.64
C GLU A 359 11.13 27.26 -3.81
N SER A 360 11.19 25.93 -3.69
CA SER A 360 10.67 24.98 -4.69
C SER A 360 9.15 25.08 -4.85
N LEU A 361 8.40 25.25 -3.75
CA LEU A 361 6.94 25.46 -3.80
C LEU A 361 6.58 26.78 -4.50
N GLU A 362 7.29 27.86 -4.18
CA GLU A 362 7.09 29.17 -4.80
C GLU A 362 7.42 29.15 -6.29
N LEU A 363 8.54 28.51 -6.67
CA LEU A 363 8.94 28.36 -8.05
C LEU A 363 7.94 27.50 -8.84
N PHE A 364 7.44 26.41 -8.26
CA PHE A 364 6.39 25.60 -8.87
C PHE A 364 5.12 26.41 -9.11
N GLY A 365 4.65 27.15 -8.10
CA GLY A 365 3.46 27.99 -8.19
C GLY A 365 3.58 29.12 -9.21
N ALA A 366 4.78 29.69 -9.36
CA ALA A 366 5.04 30.78 -10.28
C ALA A 366 5.24 30.33 -11.75
N GLU A 367 5.94 29.22 -11.98
CA GLU A 367 6.46 28.86 -13.32
C GLU A 367 5.96 27.54 -13.89
N VAL A 368 5.31 26.70 -13.10
CA VAL A 368 4.79 25.39 -13.54
C VAL A 368 3.26 25.36 -13.46
N LEU A 369 2.71 25.63 -12.28
CA LEU A 369 1.28 25.54 -11.97
C LEU A 369 0.39 26.32 -12.96
N PRO A 370 0.71 27.56 -13.40
CA PRO A 370 -0.19 28.36 -14.24
C PRO A 370 -0.56 27.70 -15.57
N GLN A 371 0.29 26.80 -16.11
CA GLN A 371 -0.01 26.07 -17.36
C GLN A 371 -1.14 25.05 -17.19
N PHE A 372 -1.35 24.52 -15.98
CA PHE A 372 -2.22 23.38 -15.72
C PHE A 372 -3.47 23.72 -14.90
N ALA A 373 -3.69 25.01 -14.64
CA ALA A 373 -4.79 25.56 -13.85
C ALA A 373 -5.77 26.37 -14.73
N GLY A 374 -6.79 26.97 -14.11
CA GLY A 374 -7.77 27.83 -14.78
C GLY A 374 -8.77 27.08 -15.67
N GLU A 375 -9.29 27.76 -16.69
CA GLU A 375 -10.41 27.30 -17.53
C GLU A 375 -10.13 25.96 -18.23
N ALA A 376 -8.90 25.71 -18.67
CA ALA A 376 -8.52 24.46 -19.32
C ALA A 376 -8.64 23.25 -18.38
N ARG A 377 -8.27 23.43 -17.11
CA ARG A 377 -8.46 22.41 -16.07
C ARG A 377 -9.94 22.15 -15.82
N GLU A 378 -10.71 23.21 -15.66
CA GLU A 378 -12.16 23.12 -15.39
C GLU A 378 -12.91 22.43 -16.54
N ALA A 379 -12.57 22.76 -17.80
CA ALA A 379 -13.15 22.13 -18.97
C ALA A 379 -12.86 20.62 -19.00
N ARG A 380 -11.62 20.19 -18.72
CA ARG A 380 -11.25 18.77 -18.66
C ARG A 380 -11.98 18.03 -17.55
N GLU A 381 -12.08 18.62 -16.36
CA GLU A 381 -12.82 18.03 -15.24
C GLU A 381 -14.31 17.89 -15.56
N ALA A 382 -14.91 18.89 -16.20
CA ALA A 382 -16.30 18.86 -16.63
C ALA A 382 -16.55 17.80 -17.73
N GLU A 383 -15.66 17.69 -18.72
CA GLU A 383 -15.73 16.67 -19.76
C GLU A 383 -15.63 15.26 -19.17
N LYS A 384 -14.69 15.05 -18.25
CA LYS A 384 -14.56 13.77 -17.52
C LYS A 384 -15.85 13.45 -16.74
N ALA A 385 -16.38 14.40 -16.00
CA ALA A 385 -17.60 14.20 -15.22
C ALA A 385 -18.80 13.85 -16.12
N ALA A 386 -18.95 14.54 -17.26
CA ALA A 386 -19.99 14.25 -18.24
C ALA A 386 -19.83 12.84 -18.83
N ARG A 387 -18.60 12.46 -19.23
CA ARG A 387 -18.28 11.13 -19.77
C ARG A 387 -18.58 10.00 -18.80
N LEU A 388 -18.36 10.21 -17.50
CA LEU A 388 -18.53 9.19 -16.46
C LEU A 388 -19.90 9.20 -15.79
N SER A 389 -20.77 10.18 -16.09
CA SER A 389 -22.05 10.38 -15.39
C SER A 389 -22.92 9.12 -15.34
N ASP A 390 -23.14 8.47 -16.50
CA ASP A 390 -23.98 7.28 -16.58
C ASP A 390 -23.37 6.07 -15.87
N ALA A 391 -22.04 5.90 -16.00
CA ALA A 391 -21.29 4.86 -15.30
C ALA A 391 -21.36 5.02 -13.78
N VAL A 392 -21.17 6.24 -13.28
CA VAL A 392 -21.27 6.56 -11.84
C VAL A 392 -22.68 6.31 -11.33
N ALA A 393 -23.71 6.72 -12.07
CA ALA A 393 -25.09 6.46 -11.70
C ALA A 393 -25.40 4.95 -11.65
N ALA A 394 -24.93 4.19 -12.64
CA ALA A 394 -25.08 2.73 -12.67
C ALA A 394 -24.35 2.03 -11.52
N ALA A 395 -23.13 2.48 -11.18
CA ALA A 395 -22.37 1.97 -10.04
C ALA A 395 -23.10 2.24 -8.72
N LEU A 396 -23.58 3.47 -8.49
CA LEU A 396 -24.33 3.82 -7.29
C LEU A 396 -25.65 3.05 -7.17
N ALA A 397 -26.30 2.71 -8.29
CA ALA A 397 -27.51 1.87 -8.26
C ALA A 397 -27.24 0.43 -7.79
N ARG A 398 -26.00 -0.06 -7.87
CA ARG A 398 -25.59 -1.38 -7.37
C ARG A 398 -25.25 -1.39 -5.88
N ARG A 399 -25.06 -0.22 -5.27
CA ARG A 399 -24.76 -0.09 -3.84
C ARG A 399 -26.03 -0.31 -3.02
N GLU A 400 -25.94 -1.14 -1.96
CA GLU A 400 -27.00 -1.24 -0.96
C GLU A 400 -27.31 0.15 -0.37
N PRO A 401 -28.59 0.52 -0.20
CA PRO A 401 -28.95 1.80 0.40
C PRO A 401 -28.57 1.86 1.88
N ALA A 402 -28.52 3.08 2.41
CA ALA A 402 -28.34 3.32 3.85
C ALA A 402 -29.45 2.62 4.65
N ARG A 403 -29.08 1.98 5.75
CA ARG A 403 -30.01 1.18 6.56
C ARG A 403 -30.76 2.07 7.55
N ALA A 404 -31.98 1.67 7.89
CA ALA A 404 -32.76 2.27 8.96
C ALA A 404 -32.61 1.42 10.24
N SER A 405 -32.46 2.06 11.41
CA SER A 405 -32.56 1.32 12.67
C SER A 405 -34.01 0.96 12.99
N ASP A 406 -34.18 -0.05 13.85
CA ASP A 406 -35.47 -0.32 14.48
C ASP A 406 -35.93 0.92 15.29
N PRO A 407 -37.09 1.52 14.97
CA PRO A 407 -37.63 2.65 15.72
C PRO A 407 -37.94 2.34 17.19
N ALA A 408 -38.07 1.05 17.55
CA ALA A 408 -38.30 0.61 18.91
C ALA A 408 -37.01 0.46 19.74
N TYR A 409 -35.83 0.60 19.14
CA TYR A 409 -34.56 0.49 19.85
C TYR A 409 -34.36 1.65 20.84
N VAL A 410 -34.08 1.32 22.10
CA VAL A 410 -33.85 2.30 23.18
C VAL A 410 -32.55 1.99 23.91
N ILE A 411 -31.72 3.02 24.11
CA ILE A 411 -30.53 2.94 24.96
C ILE A 411 -30.99 3.24 26.40
N ALA A 412 -31.03 2.22 27.25
CA ALA A 412 -31.41 2.36 28.66
C ALA A 412 -30.22 2.87 29.52
N PRO A 413 -30.47 3.66 30.57
CA PRO A 413 -29.47 3.96 31.61
C PRO A 413 -28.96 2.68 32.29
N ILE A 414 -27.74 2.72 32.83
CA ILE A 414 -26.97 1.56 33.34
C ILE A 414 -27.61 0.82 34.56
N ASP A 415 -28.77 1.25 35.08
CA ASP A 415 -29.42 0.65 36.26
C ASP A 415 -30.50 -0.43 35.98
N SER A 416 -30.52 -1.02 34.78
CA SER A 416 -31.42 -2.13 34.44
C SER A 416 -30.68 -3.43 34.12
N GLY A 417 -29.97 -4.01 35.10
CA GLY A 417 -29.43 -5.39 35.04
C GLY A 417 -28.40 -5.66 33.93
N PRO A 418 -27.79 -6.87 33.88
CA PRO A 418 -26.83 -7.18 32.83
C PRO A 418 -27.53 -7.15 31.46
N PRO A 419 -26.88 -6.65 30.41
CA PRO A 419 -27.51 -6.46 29.11
C PRO A 419 -28.05 -7.80 28.59
N ALA A 420 -29.37 -7.85 28.38
CA ALA A 420 -29.97 -8.93 27.62
C ALA A 420 -29.42 -8.83 26.19
N ALA A 421 -28.53 -9.76 25.84
CA ALA A 421 -28.21 -10.07 24.45
C ALA A 421 -29.47 -10.66 23.79
N THR A 422 -30.44 -9.81 23.46
CA THR A 422 -31.53 -10.12 22.55
C THR A 422 -31.28 -9.39 21.23
N ALA A 423 -30.16 -9.74 20.59
CA ALA A 423 -30.04 -9.63 19.14
C ALA A 423 -30.54 -10.96 18.57
N GLY A 424 -31.57 -10.89 17.73
CA GLY A 424 -32.22 -12.06 17.15
C GLY A 424 -31.23 -12.96 16.40
N ARG A 425 -30.95 -14.14 16.97
CA ARG A 425 -30.42 -15.28 16.22
C ARG A 425 -31.49 -15.80 15.27
N ASN A 426 -31.65 -15.15 14.12
CA ASN A 426 -32.40 -15.75 13.02
C ASN A 426 -31.51 -16.73 12.24
N GLY A 427 -31.65 -18.01 12.61
CA GLY A 427 -31.65 -19.17 11.72
C GLY A 427 -30.55 -19.31 10.67
N ARG A 428 -29.39 -19.87 11.04
CA ARG A 428 -28.60 -20.70 10.10
C ARG A 428 -29.01 -22.15 10.26
N SER A 429 -29.39 -22.81 9.16
CA SER A 429 -29.89 -24.18 9.13
C SER A 429 -28.80 -25.22 9.47
N PRO A 430 -29.14 -26.39 10.04
CA PRO A 430 -28.16 -27.38 10.52
C PRO A 430 -27.33 -28.09 9.42
N GLY A 431 -27.62 -27.86 8.13
CA GLY A 431 -26.96 -28.55 7.01
C GLY A 431 -25.57 -28.02 6.66
N ALA A 432 -25.25 -26.76 6.97
CA ALA A 432 -23.98 -26.13 6.58
C ALA A 432 -22.80 -26.47 7.54
N ARG A 433 -23.08 -27.02 8.72
CA ARG A 433 -22.05 -27.34 9.73
C ARG A 433 -21.22 -28.59 9.40
N ALA A 434 -21.78 -29.56 8.69
CA ALA A 434 -21.10 -30.83 8.44
C ALA A 434 -20.00 -30.69 7.36
N ALA A 435 -20.22 -29.85 6.34
CA ALA A 435 -19.22 -29.56 5.31
C ALA A 435 -18.10 -28.65 5.85
N SER A 436 -18.43 -27.63 6.66
CA SER A 436 -17.41 -26.74 7.24
C SER A 436 -16.53 -27.45 8.25
N LEU A 437 -17.04 -28.42 9.01
CA LEU A 437 -16.22 -29.19 9.98
C LEU A 437 -15.18 -30.09 9.30
N ALA A 438 -15.48 -30.65 8.13
CA ALA A 438 -14.53 -31.45 7.36
C ALA A 438 -13.45 -30.59 6.72
N GLN A 439 -13.83 -29.42 6.17
CA GLN A 439 -12.90 -28.43 5.66
C GLN A 439 -12.02 -27.87 6.80
N ASP A 440 -12.62 -27.47 7.93
CA ASP A 440 -11.92 -26.96 9.12
C ASP A 440 -10.92 -27.98 9.70
N LEU A 441 -11.23 -29.28 9.63
CA LEU A 441 -10.33 -30.35 10.10
C LEU A 441 -9.15 -30.58 9.15
N VAL A 442 -9.38 -30.50 7.84
CA VAL A 442 -8.32 -30.58 6.83
C VAL A 442 -7.44 -29.33 6.88
N ASP A 443 -8.04 -28.14 6.99
CA ASP A 443 -7.33 -26.87 7.12
C ASP A 443 -6.50 -26.86 8.42
N ARG A 444 -7.05 -27.31 9.56
CA ARG A 444 -6.28 -27.45 10.80
C ARG A 444 -5.13 -28.45 10.71
N ALA A 445 -5.27 -29.53 9.93
CA ALA A 445 -4.20 -30.50 9.73
C ALA A 445 -3.09 -29.94 8.83
N VAL A 446 -3.45 -29.19 7.78
CA VAL A 446 -2.51 -28.51 6.88
C VAL A 446 -1.80 -27.37 7.62
N THR A 447 -2.54 -26.46 8.25
CA THR A 447 -1.98 -25.35 9.05
C THR A 447 -1.16 -25.87 10.24
N GLY A 448 -1.59 -26.95 10.91
CA GLY A 448 -0.83 -27.58 11.98
C GLY A 448 0.49 -28.18 11.50
N GLY A 449 0.52 -28.76 10.29
CA GLY A 449 1.73 -29.23 9.63
C GLY A 449 2.67 -28.10 9.21
N GLU A 450 2.13 -27.00 8.68
CA GLU A 450 2.89 -25.80 8.29
C GLU A 450 3.51 -25.11 9.50
N GLN A 451 2.76 -24.93 10.59
CA GLN A 451 3.28 -24.38 11.83
C GLN A 451 4.39 -25.27 12.43
N ALA A 452 4.25 -26.59 12.35
CA ALA A 452 5.28 -27.51 12.80
C ALA A 452 6.54 -27.45 11.91
N PHE A 453 6.38 -27.31 10.60
CA PHE A 453 7.48 -27.14 9.65
C PHE A 453 8.21 -25.80 9.87
N ALA A 454 7.48 -24.69 9.96
CA ALA A 454 8.05 -23.38 10.25
C ALA A 454 8.78 -23.36 11.60
N ALA A 455 8.18 -23.94 12.65
CA ALA A 455 8.83 -24.07 13.96
C ALA A 455 10.10 -24.94 13.92
N PHE A 456 10.12 -26.00 13.10
CA PHE A 456 11.31 -26.81 12.88
C PHE A 456 12.41 -26.01 12.17
N VAL A 457 12.07 -25.27 11.11
CA VAL A 457 13.03 -24.48 10.34
C VAL A 457 13.64 -23.37 11.20
N HIS A 458 12.81 -22.62 11.91
CA HIS A 458 13.24 -21.54 12.79
C HIS A 458 14.20 -22.01 13.90
N ARG A 459 14.03 -23.25 14.39
CA ARG A 459 14.90 -23.85 15.43
C ARG A 459 16.11 -24.62 14.88
N SER A 460 16.32 -24.59 13.55
CA SER A 460 17.36 -25.36 12.89
C SER A 460 18.46 -24.46 12.33
N ASP A 461 19.71 -24.89 12.51
CA ASP A 461 20.85 -24.32 11.78
C ASP A 461 20.90 -24.89 10.36
N ASP A 462 21.70 -24.26 9.49
CA ASP A 462 21.75 -24.62 8.07
C ASP A 462 22.24 -26.07 7.87
N ARG A 463 23.17 -26.54 8.71
CA ARG A 463 23.63 -27.95 8.69
C ARG A 463 22.52 -28.94 9.00
N ARG A 464 21.62 -28.61 9.92
CA ARG A 464 20.46 -29.45 10.26
C ARG A 464 19.41 -29.41 9.16
N LEU A 465 19.16 -28.25 8.56
CA LEU A 465 18.26 -28.09 7.41
C LEU A 465 18.73 -28.93 6.22
N GLU A 466 20.01 -28.82 5.86
CA GLU A 466 20.63 -29.57 4.76
C GLU A 466 20.60 -31.08 4.99
N ARG A 467 20.89 -31.54 6.20
CA ARG A 467 20.89 -32.98 6.53
C ARG A 467 19.51 -33.61 6.47
N ILE A 468 18.48 -32.88 6.93
CA ILE A 468 17.11 -33.41 7.04
C ILE A 468 16.36 -33.18 5.74
N VAL A 469 16.20 -31.91 5.36
CA VAL A 469 15.40 -31.50 4.21
C VAL A 469 16.18 -31.63 2.90
N GLY A 470 17.49 -31.38 2.91
CA GLY A 470 18.36 -31.55 1.73
C GLY A 470 18.66 -32.99 1.32
N SER A 471 18.17 -33.98 2.09
CA SER A 471 18.19 -35.38 1.69
C SER A 471 17.24 -35.63 0.50
N ASP A 472 17.50 -36.67 -0.32
CA ASP A 472 16.64 -36.96 -1.48
C ASP A 472 15.19 -37.26 -1.07
N ALA A 473 14.98 -37.80 0.12
CA ALA A 473 13.65 -38.02 0.69
C ALA A 473 13.02 -36.71 1.19
N GLY A 474 13.80 -35.84 1.84
CA GLY A 474 13.35 -34.53 2.31
C GLY A 474 12.92 -33.61 1.17
N LEU A 475 13.74 -33.50 0.12
CA LEU A 475 13.40 -32.70 -1.07
C LEU A 475 12.19 -33.27 -1.80
N ARG A 476 12.05 -34.60 -1.90
CA ARG A 476 10.84 -35.22 -2.45
C ARG A 476 9.58 -34.79 -1.71
N VAL A 477 9.61 -34.79 -0.38
CA VAL A 477 8.47 -34.36 0.44
C VAL A 477 8.18 -32.87 0.24
N LEU A 478 9.22 -32.03 0.24
CA LEU A 478 9.08 -30.58 0.05
C LEU A 478 8.46 -30.23 -1.31
N PHE A 479 9.01 -30.77 -2.40
CA PHE A 479 8.52 -30.51 -3.76
C PHE A 479 7.14 -31.13 -4.01
N SER A 480 6.83 -32.28 -3.42
CA SER A 480 5.47 -32.85 -3.50
C SER A 480 4.46 -31.95 -2.79
N GLY A 481 4.81 -31.39 -1.63
CA GLY A 481 3.98 -30.42 -0.93
C GLY A 481 3.80 -29.12 -1.71
N MET A 482 4.84 -28.67 -2.41
CA MET A 482 4.78 -27.48 -3.26
C MET A 482 3.85 -27.68 -4.48
N THR A 483 3.99 -28.78 -5.22
CA THR A 483 3.13 -29.02 -6.40
C THR A 483 1.69 -29.37 -6.04
N ALA A 484 1.44 -29.92 -4.84
CA ALA A 484 0.08 -30.16 -4.34
C ALA A 484 -0.71 -28.86 -4.11
N ARG A 485 -0.02 -27.72 -3.92
CA ARG A 485 -0.62 -26.40 -3.74
C ARG A 485 -0.75 -25.61 -5.05
N TYR A 486 -0.46 -26.23 -6.19
CA TYR A 486 -0.49 -25.56 -7.48
C TYR A 486 -1.88 -24.99 -7.79
N ARG A 487 -1.94 -23.70 -8.15
CA ARG A 487 -3.15 -22.97 -8.54
C ARG A 487 -3.13 -22.72 -10.05
N PRO A 488 -3.84 -23.52 -10.86
CA PRO A 488 -3.85 -23.36 -12.32
C PRO A 488 -4.39 -22.00 -12.78
N ASP A 489 -5.32 -21.40 -12.03
CA ASP A 489 -5.90 -20.09 -12.34
C ASP A 489 -4.95 -18.91 -12.07
N ALA A 490 -3.88 -19.14 -11.30
CA ALA A 490 -2.95 -18.09 -10.92
C ALA A 490 -2.13 -17.59 -12.11
N VAL A 491 -1.90 -18.42 -13.14
CA VAL A 491 -1.10 -18.05 -14.32
C VAL A 491 -1.75 -18.48 -15.64
N PRO A 492 -2.66 -17.65 -16.19
CA PRO A 492 -3.27 -17.92 -17.48
C PRO A 492 -2.19 -17.99 -18.58
N GLY A 493 -2.09 -19.14 -19.24
CA GLY A 493 -1.27 -19.31 -20.45
C GLY A 493 0.18 -19.74 -20.26
N PHE A 494 0.65 -20.00 -19.03
CA PHE A 494 2.01 -20.56 -18.83
C PHE A 494 1.98 -22.09 -18.82
N ALA A 495 2.70 -22.71 -19.76
CA ALA A 495 3.08 -24.11 -19.72
C ALA A 495 4.58 -24.22 -19.97
N GLY A 496 5.32 -24.78 -19.03
CA GLY A 496 6.79 -24.79 -19.08
C GLY A 496 7.42 -25.36 -17.82
N SER A 497 8.75 -25.42 -17.79
CA SER A 497 9.49 -26.03 -16.69
C SER A 497 10.26 -24.99 -15.89
N VAL A 498 10.22 -25.10 -14.56
CA VAL A 498 11.02 -24.30 -13.64
C VAL A 498 12.09 -25.18 -13.00
N LEU A 499 13.35 -24.82 -13.19
CA LEU A 499 14.50 -25.50 -12.61
C LEU A 499 14.92 -24.85 -11.29
N TYR A 500 14.94 -25.63 -10.23
CA TYR A 500 15.48 -25.31 -8.91
C TYR A 500 16.88 -25.92 -8.80
N ASP A 501 17.92 -25.12 -9.08
CA ASP A 501 19.32 -25.53 -9.00
C ASP A 501 19.84 -25.33 -7.57
N LEU A 502 19.45 -26.27 -6.69
CA LEU A 502 19.77 -26.23 -5.26
C LEU A 502 21.20 -26.70 -5.00
N ARG A 503 21.91 -26.05 -4.07
CA ARG A 503 23.26 -26.46 -3.66
C ARG A 503 23.39 -26.63 -2.15
N LEU A 504 24.09 -27.68 -1.73
CA LEU A 504 24.55 -27.86 -0.34
C LEU A 504 25.81 -27.03 -0.09
N ALA A 505 26.14 -26.79 1.18
CA ALA A 505 27.33 -26.04 1.60
C ALA A 505 28.66 -26.65 1.10
N ASP A 506 28.70 -27.95 0.81
CA ASP A 506 29.86 -28.63 0.23
C ASP A 506 29.96 -28.50 -1.31
N GLY A 507 29.03 -27.76 -1.92
CA GLY A 507 28.95 -27.53 -3.37
C GLY A 507 28.18 -28.61 -4.14
N THR A 508 27.68 -29.65 -3.47
CA THR A 508 26.88 -30.71 -4.11
C THR A 508 25.58 -30.14 -4.67
N ALA A 509 25.36 -30.33 -5.97
CA ALA A 509 24.14 -29.91 -6.64
C ALA A 509 23.00 -30.93 -6.43
N LYS A 510 21.82 -30.42 -6.10
CA LYS A 510 20.56 -31.16 -5.92
C LYS A 510 19.47 -30.55 -6.82
N PRO A 511 19.60 -30.63 -8.15
CA PRO A 511 18.66 -30.00 -9.05
C PRO A 511 17.29 -30.68 -8.99
N TRP A 512 16.25 -29.87 -9.00
CA TRP A 512 14.86 -30.28 -9.07
C TRP A 512 14.14 -29.48 -10.14
N SER A 513 13.26 -30.12 -10.89
CA SER A 513 12.48 -29.43 -11.91
C SER A 513 11.00 -29.60 -11.64
N VAL A 514 10.24 -28.56 -11.94
CA VAL A 514 8.78 -28.55 -11.80
C VAL A 514 8.19 -28.20 -13.15
N ASP A 515 7.53 -29.16 -13.76
CA ASP A 515 6.80 -28.97 -15.01
C ASP A 515 5.40 -28.47 -14.67
N VAL A 516 5.09 -27.26 -15.14
CA VAL A 516 3.84 -26.56 -14.92
C VAL A 516 2.96 -26.71 -16.15
N GLY A 517 1.77 -27.26 -15.98
CA GLY A 517 0.76 -27.40 -17.01
C GLY A 517 -0.56 -26.71 -16.64
N PRO A 518 -1.53 -26.70 -17.55
CA PRO A 518 -2.79 -25.95 -17.39
C PRO A 518 -3.67 -26.43 -16.24
N GLU A 519 -3.51 -27.67 -15.78
CA GLU A 519 -4.33 -28.25 -14.71
C GLU A 519 -3.52 -28.75 -13.50
N ARG A 520 -2.22 -28.99 -13.67
CA ARG A 520 -1.36 -29.57 -12.62
C ARG A 520 0.10 -29.19 -12.81
N ALA A 521 0.86 -29.24 -11.72
CA ALA A 521 2.31 -29.20 -11.72
C ALA A 521 2.90 -30.53 -11.25
N VAL A 522 4.04 -30.94 -11.82
CA VAL A 522 4.72 -32.20 -11.46
C VAL A 522 6.19 -31.92 -11.19
N ALA A 523 6.66 -32.29 -10.01
CA ALA A 523 8.06 -32.15 -9.64
C ALA A 523 8.84 -33.46 -9.80
N TYR A 524 10.09 -33.37 -10.26
CA TYR A 524 11.02 -34.49 -10.33
C TYR A 524 12.46 -34.06 -10.01
N ALA A 525 13.23 -35.00 -9.49
CA ALA A 525 14.66 -34.81 -9.27
C ALA A 525 15.39 -34.82 -10.62
N GLY A 526 16.20 -33.79 -10.88
CA GLY A 526 16.92 -33.63 -12.14
C GLY A 526 16.75 -32.25 -12.76
N ARG A 527 17.48 -32.02 -13.84
CA ARG A 527 17.40 -30.79 -14.64
C ARG A 527 16.47 -31.00 -15.81
N SER A 528 15.51 -30.10 -15.97
CA SER A 528 14.76 -29.97 -17.21
C SER A 528 15.72 -29.59 -18.34
N PRO A 529 15.59 -30.18 -19.54
CA PRO A 529 16.46 -29.87 -20.66
C PRO A 529 16.25 -28.45 -21.21
N ASP A 530 15.08 -27.85 -20.98
CA ASP A 530 14.72 -26.51 -21.46
C ASP A 530 13.87 -25.77 -20.40
N PRO A 531 14.50 -25.29 -19.31
CA PRO A 531 13.78 -24.58 -18.27
C PRO A 531 13.44 -23.15 -18.73
N ALA A 532 12.16 -22.78 -18.64
CA ALA A 532 11.73 -21.42 -18.86
C ALA A 532 12.28 -20.45 -17.79
N LEU A 533 12.59 -20.98 -16.60
CA LEU A 533 13.20 -20.25 -15.50
C LEU A 533 14.13 -21.18 -14.71
N THR A 534 15.30 -20.69 -14.33
CA THR A 534 16.24 -21.35 -13.41
C THR A 534 16.42 -20.51 -12.16
N MET A 535 16.18 -21.09 -11.00
CA MET A 535 16.39 -20.50 -9.68
C MET A 535 17.59 -21.18 -9.01
N ARG A 536 18.65 -20.43 -8.71
CA ARG A 536 19.83 -20.94 -8.00
C ARG A 536 19.83 -20.42 -6.57
N VAL A 537 19.92 -21.34 -5.61
CA VAL A 537 19.84 -21.02 -4.19
C VAL A 537 20.46 -22.14 -3.34
N ALA A 538 20.99 -21.80 -2.16
CA ALA A 538 21.42 -22.81 -1.20
C ALA A 538 20.20 -23.60 -0.68
N VAL A 539 20.37 -24.90 -0.37
CA VAL A 539 19.28 -25.73 0.15
C VAL A 539 18.71 -25.14 1.45
N ALA A 540 19.57 -24.67 2.36
CA ALA A 540 19.13 -24.05 3.61
C ALA A 540 18.25 -22.81 3.34
N ASP A 541 18.64 -21.97 2.38
CA ASP A 541 17.93 -20.74 2.03
C ASP A 541 16.61 -21.03 1.34
N PHE A 542 16.58 -22.01 0.44
CA PHE A 542 15.35 -22.49 -0.19
C PHE A 542 14.34 -23.00 0.85
N VAL A 543 14.83 -23.72 1.86
CA VAL A 543 13.98 -24.24 2.94
C VAL A 543 13.49 -23.13 3.86
N ARG A 544 14.32 -22.12 4.15
CA ARG A 544 13.90 -20.93 4.91
C ARG A 544 12.89 -20.08 4.15
N ILE A 545 13.05 -19.94 2.83
CA ILE A 545 12.08 -19.29 1.95
C ILE A 545 10.74 -20.05 1.98
N ALA A 546 10.78 -21.36 1.82
CA ALA A 546 9.59 -22.21 1.87
C ALA A 546 8.89 -22.24 3.24
N ALA A 547 9.55 -21.79 4.30
CA ALA A 547 9.03 -21.72 5.67
C ALA A 547 8.78 -20.28 6.18
N HIS A 548 9.02 -19.26 5.35
CA HIS A 548 8.83 -17.82 5.65
C HIS A 548 9.76 -17.28 6.72
N ASP A 549 10.89 -17.95 6.90
CA ASP A 549 11.97 -17.53 7.80
C ASP A 549 13.04 -16.72 7.03
N LEU A 550 12.98 -16.71 5.69
CA LEU A 550 13.80 -15.86 4.82
C LEU A 550 12.94 -15.30 3.68
N ASP A 551 12.88 -13.97 3.57
CA ASP A 551 12.23 -13.31 2.45
C ASP A 551 12.99 -13.56 1.12
N PRO A 552 12.32 -13.98 0.03
CA PRO A 552 12.96 -14.21 -1.27
C PRO A 552 13.65 -12.96 -1.84
N GLY A 553 13.06 -11.77 -1.64
CA GLY A 553 13.66 -10.49 -2.06
C GLY A 553 14.95 -10.22 -1.31
N LYS A 554 14.98 -10.44 0.02
CA LYS A 554 16.21 -10.36 0.83
C LYS A 554 17.28 -11.35 0.38
N ALA A 555 16.89 -12.58 0.02
CA ALA A 555 17.82 -13.58 -0.50
C ALA A 555 18.40 -13.16 -1.86
N LEU A 556 17.59 -12.56 -2.75
CA LEU A 556 18.03 -12.05 -4.04
C LEU A 556 19.02 -10.88 -3.87
N MET A 557 18.69 -9.92 -3.01
CA MET A 557 19.51 -8.72 -2.75
C MET A 557 20.88 -9.04 -2.15
N THR A 558 20.94 -10.06 -1.30
CA THR A 558 22.19 -10.50 -0.66
C THR A 558 22.99 -11.48 -1.52
N GLY A 559 22.56 -11.75 -2.76
CA GLY A 559 23.22 -12.68 -3.68
C GLY A 559 23.09 -14.16 -3.29
N ARG A 560 22.19 -14.48 -2.35
CA ARG A 560 21.91 -15.84 -1.86
C ARG A 560 20.93 -16.61 -2.76
N LEU A 561 20.15 -15.88 -3.56
CA LEU A 561 19.21 -16.37 -4.54
C LEU A 561 19.50 -15.67 -5.88
N THR A 562 19.46 -16.38 -7.00
CA THR A 562 19.52 -15.77 -8.35
C THR A 562 18.56 -16.45 -9.30
N PHE A 563 18.08 -15.70 -10.29
CA PHE A 563 17.20 -16.18 -11.35
C PHE A 563 17.85 -16.02 -12.73
N GLU A 564 17.60 -16.96 -13.63
CA GLU A 564 18.04 -16.95 -15.02
C GLU A 564 16.90 -17.47 -15.91
N GLY A 565 16.56 -16.76 -17.00
CA GLY A 565 15.44 -17.11 -17.88
C GLY A 565 14.31 -16.07 -17.84
N ASN A 566 13.06 -16.51 -18.02
CA ASN A 566 11.91 -15.62 -18.07
C ASN A 566 11.50 -15.17 -16.65
N LEU A 567 11.89 -13.95 -16.30
CA LEU A 567 11.69 -13.36 -14.97
C LEU A 567 10.22 -13.07 -14.63
N SER A 568 9.34 -12.92 -15.63
CA SER A 568 7.91 -12.75 -15.36
C SER A 568 7.30 -14.00 -14.71
N ILE A 569 7.93 -15.16 -14.88
CA ILE A 569 7.56 -16.40 -14.19
C ILE A 569 8.06 -16.35 -12.74
N ALA A 570 9.29 -15.84 -12.52
CA ALA A 570 9.87 -15.72 -11.19
C ALA A 570 8.95 -14.90 -10.28
N MET A 571 8.40 -13.80 -10.81
CA MET A 571 7.45 -12.90 -10.16
C MET A 571 6.07 -13.50 -9.85
N ARG A 572 5.80 -14.72 -10.31
CA ARG A 572 4.51 -15.39 -10.13
C ARG A 572 4.64 -16.75 -9.47
N LEU A 573 5.85 -17.16 -9.08
CA LEU A 573 6.08 -18.44 -8.40
C LEU A 573 5.29 -18.53 -7.09
N GLY A 574 5.17 -17.43 -6.35
CA GLY A 574 4.34 -17.34 -5.15
C GLY A 574 2.86 -17.60 -5.45
N GLU A 575 2.34 -16.97 -6.51
CA GLU A 575 0.95 -17.16 -6.95
C GLU A 575 0.67 -18.61 -7.40
N MET A 576 1.60 -19.20 -8.17
CA MET A 576 1.48 -20.53 -8.77
C MET A 576 1.39 -21.64 -7.73
N PHE A 577 2.20 -21.63 -6.68
CA PHE A 577 2.34 -22.76 -5.76
C PHE A 577 1.73 -22.51 -4.38
N GLY A 578 0.85 -21.51 -4.29
CA GLY A 578 0.24 -21.07 -3.05
C GLY A 578 1.18 -20.16 -2.26
N GLU A 579 0.84 -18.88 -2.22
CA GLU A 579 1.47 -17.90 -1.36
C GLU A 579 1.25 -18.26 0.11
N THR A 580 2.16 -17.97 1.02
CA THR A 580 3.57 -17.72 0.80
C THR A 580 4.02 -16.32 0.45
N SER A 581 3.12 -15.33 0.51
CA SER A 581 3.22 -13.98 -0.06
C SER A 581 4.64 -13.42 -0.16
N ALA A 582 5.22 -13.49 -1.36
CA ALA A 582 6.35 -12.68 -1.79
C ALA A 582 6.47 -12.82 -3.31
N LEU A 583 5.79 -11.92 -4.03
CA LEU A 583 6.39 -10.97 -4.97
C LEU A 583 5.66 -9.63 -4.90
#